data_AF-A0AAN9J0D3-F1
#
_entry.id   AF-A0AAN9J0D3-F1
#
_cell.length_a   1.000
_cell.length_b   1.000
_cell.length_c   1.000
_cell.angle_alpha   90.00
_cell.angle_beta   90.00
_cell.angle_gamma   90.00
#
_symmetry.space_group_name_H-M   'P 1'
#
loop_
_entity.id
_entity.type
_entity.pdbx_description
1 polymer ?
#
loop_
_entity_poly.entity_id
_entity_poly.type
_entity_poly.pdbx_seq_one_letter_code
_entity_poly.pdbx_strand_id
1 'polypeptide(L)'
;MKLVKQDIGLLELKAEEEGLDATKEERISNLNASLWRIASNKDSVLLQRLRLQLLKEGDANNTFFHSVIRNKKRRNEMKAIRVGEDWVEGVTRIHEER
;
A
#
# COMPACT_ATOMS: atom_id res chain seq x y z
N MET A 1 -14.84 -11.24 17.65
CA MET A 1 -13.90 -10.12 17.89
C MET A 1 -14.42 -9.10 18.89
N LYS A 2 -15.63 -8.53 18.75
CA LYS A 2 -16.17 -7.55 19.72
C LYS A 2 -16.22 -8.08 21.16
N LEU A 3 -16.74 -9.30 21.34
CA LEU A 3 -16.80 -9.97 22.65
C LEU A 3 -15.42 -10.21 23.27
N VAL A 4 -14.47 -10.78 22.53
CA VAL A 4 -13.09 -11.00 23.03
C VAL A 4 -12.37 -9.70 23.40
N LYS A 5 -12.60 -8.61 22.64
CA LYS A 5 -12.07 -7.29 22.96
C LYS A 5 -12.71 -6.70 24.22
N GLN A 6 -14.01 -6.90 24.41
CA GLN A 6 -14.71 -6.49 25.64
C GLN A 6 -14.20 -7.29 26.84
N ASP A 7 -13.98 -8.60 26.69
CA ASP A 7 -13.46 -9.46 27.76
C ASP A 7 -12.03 -9.07 28.15
N ILE A 8 -11.15 -8.78 27.18
CA ILE A 8 -9.79 -8.26 27.47
C ILE A 8 -9.88 -6.92 28.20
N GLY A 9 -10.69 -5.98 27.71
CA GLY A 9 -10.83 -4.67 28.36
C GLY A 9 -11.42 -4.74 29.78
N LEU A 10 -12.36 -5.65 30.03
CA LEU A 10 -12.90 -5.88 31.38
C LEU A 10 -11.86 -6.51 32.32
N LEU A 11 -10.98 -7.37 31.79
CA LEU A 11 -9.90 -7.98 32.57
C LEU A 11 -8.78 -6.98 32.87
N GLU A 12 -8.44 -6.10 31.93
CA GLU A 12 -7.47 -5.02 32.11
C GLU A 12 -7.97 -3.99 33.13
N LEU A 13 -9.25 -3.62 33.09
CA LEU A 13 -9.84 -2.67 34.04
C LEU A 13 -9.91 -3.25 35.47
N LYS A 14 -10.27 -4.54 35.60
CA LYS A 14 -10.19 -5.24 36.89
C LYS A 14 -8.75 -5.43 37.40
N ALA A 15 -7.78 -5.51 36.50
CA ALA A 15 -6.37 -5.58 36.83
C ALA A 15 -5.83 -4.25 37.38
N GLU A 16 -6.34 -3.12 36.91
CA GLU A 16 -6.00 -1.79 37.46
C GLU A 16 -6.54 -1.59 38.88
N GLU A 17 -7.71 -2.16 39.20
CA GLU A 17 -8.34 -2.03 40.53
C GLU A 17 -7.74 -2.96 41.60
N GLU A 18 -7.43 -4.22 41.24
CA GLU A 18 -7.01 -5.27 42.20
C GLU A 18 -5.54 -5.67 42.10
N GLY A 19 -4.81 -5.17 41.09
CA GLY A 19 -3.51 -5.68 40.71
C GLY A 19 -3.59 -6.99 39.89
N LEU A 20 -2.53 -7.25 39.12
CA LEU A 20 -2.40 -8.44 38.30
C LEU A 20 -1.83 -9.61 39.11
N ASP A 21 -2.60 -10.68 39.17
CA ASP A 21 -2.13 -12.01 39.57
C ASP A 21 -1.58 -12.75 38.34
N ALA A 22 -0.59 -13.62 38.53
CA ALA A 22 0.08 -14.35 37.45
C ALA A 22 -0.90 -15.12 36.56
N THR A 23 -1.96 -15.67 37.16
CA THR A 23 -3.02 -16.38 36.45
C THR A 23 -3.86 -15.47 35.53
N LYS A 24 -4.06 -14.21 35.93
CA LYS A 24 -4.78 -13.20 35.13
C LYS A 24 -3.90 -12.74 33.95
N GLU A 25 -2.60 -12.52 34.18
CA GLU A 25 -1.62 -12.17 33.14
C GLU A 25 -1.55 -13.22 32.04
N GLU A 26 -1.44 -14.50 32.42
CA GLU A 26 -1.40 -15.60 31.46
C GLU A 26 -2.68 -15.67 30.62
N ARG A 27 -3.84 -15.41 31.23
CA ARG A 27 -5.13 -15.39 30.52
C ARG A 27 -5.21 -14.24 29.51
N ILE A 28 -4.77 -13.04 29.88
CA ILE A 28 -4.74 -11.89 28.96
C ILE A 28 -3.77 -12.17 27.80
N SER A 29 -2.58 -12.69 28.10
CA SER A 29 -1.57 -13.07 27.10
C SER A 29 -2.13 -14.09 26.09
N ASN A 30 -2.79 -15.14 26.57
CA ASN A 30 -3.42 -16.16 25.73
C ASN A 30 -4.57 -15.60 24.87
N LEU A 31 -5.42 -14.73 25.44
CA LEU A 31 -6.49 -14.07 24.69
C LEU A 31 -5.92 -13.17 23.60
N ASN A 32 -4.88 -12.40 23.90
CA ASN A 32 -4.19 -11.55 22.94
C ASN A 32 -3.52 -12.37 21.82
N ALA A 33 -2.83 -13.46 22.15
CA ALA A 33 -2.25 -14.36 21.16
C ALA A 33 -3.34 -14.95 20.23
N SER A 34 -4.48 -15.34 20.80
CA SER A 34 -5.61 -15.84 20.01
C SER A 34 -6.19 -14.77 19.07
N LEU A 35 -6.29 -13.52 19.55
CA LEU A 35 -6.79 -12.39 18.79
C LEU A 35 -5.85 -12.06 17.64
N TRP A 36 -4.54 -12.00 17.90
CA TRP A 36 -3.50 -11.81 16.90
C TRP A 36 -3.57 -12.90 15.82
N ARG A 37 -3.67 -14.17 16.21
CA ARG A 37 -3.80 -15.27 15.26
C ARG A 37 -5.01 -15.11 14.34
N ILE A 38 -6.17 -14.73 14.90
CA ILE A 38 -7.39 -14.51 14.11
C ILE A 38 -7.23 -13.32 13.16
N ALA A 39 -6.64 -12.22 13.62
CA ALA A 39 -6.39 -11.03 12.81
C ALA A 39 -5.44 -11.34 11.64
N SER A 40 -4.30 -11.99 11.92
CA SER A 40 -3.33 -12.40 10.89
C SER A 40 -3.93 -13.33 9.85
N ASN A 41 -4.78 -14.28 10.29
CA ASN A 41 -5.49 -15.17 9.35
C ASN A 41 -6.45 -14.39 8.45
N LYS A 42 -7.18 -13.42 9.00
CA LYS A 42 -8.08 -12.57 8.22
C LYS A 42 -7.32 -11.74 7.19
N ASP A 43 -6.20 -11.14 7.59
CA ASP A 43 -5.35 -10.35 6.70
C ASP A 43 -4.74 -11.21 5.60
N SER A 44 -4.29 -12.43 5.93
CA SER A 44 -3.80 -13.40 4.95
C SER A 44 -4.87 -13.74 3.90
N VAL A 45 -6.11 -14.00 4.33
CA VAL A 45 -7.23 -14.27 3.41
C VAL A 45 -7.53 -13.06 2.52
N LEU A 46 -7.50 -11.84 3.06
CA LEU A 46 -7.71 -10.62 2.28
C LEU A 46 -6.60 -10.43 1.25
N LEU A 47 -5.34 -10.62 1.64
CA LEU A 47 -4.19 -10.53 0.73
C LEU A 47 -4.27 -11.59 -0.38
N GLN A 48 -4.66 -12.82 -0.06
CA GLN A 48 -4.88 -13.86 -1.05
C GLN A 48 -5.97 -13.47 -2.05
N ARG A 49 -7.11 -12.95 -1.58
CA ARG A 49 -8.20 -12.46 -2.44
C ARG A 49 -7.76 -11.30 -3.34
N LEU A 50 -7.05 -10.33 -2.79
CA LEU A 50 -6.52 -9.20 -3.56
C LEU A 50 -5.53 -9.65 -4.64
N ARG A 51 -4.64 -10.61 -4.31
CA ARG A 51 -3.71 -11.17 -5.30
C ARG A 51 -4.44 -11.92 -6.41
N LEU A 52 -5.47 -12.71 -6.06
CA LEU A 52 -6.30 -13.38 -7.05
C LEU A 52 -7.05 -12.37 -7.93
N GLN A 53 -7.56 -11.30 -7.34
CA GLN A 53 -8.21 -10.22 -8.08
C GLN A 53 -7.22 -9.54 -9.03
N LEU A 54 -6.02 -9.20 -8.55
CA LEU A 54 -4.96 -8.61 -9.38
C LEU A 54 -4.52 -9.56 -10.49
N LEU A 55 -4.43 -10.87 -10.22
CA LEU A 55 -4.10 -11.86 -11.24
C LEU A 55 -5.21 -11.99 -12.30
N LYS A 56 -6.48 -11.90 -11.87
CA LYS A 56 -7.65 -12.03 -12.74
C LYS A 56 -7.91 -10.78 -13.58
N GLU A 57 -7.85 -9.61 -12.95
CA GLU A 57 -8.13 -8.31 -13.57
C GLU A 57 -6.88 -7.74 -14.27
N GLY A 58 -5.70 -8.25 -13.93
CA GLY A 58 -4.42 -7.78 -14.46
C GLY A 58 -4.14 -6.34 -14.05
N ASP A 59 -3.35 -5.64 -14.87
CA ASP A 59 -3.22 -4.18 -14.77
C ASP A 59 -4.45 -3.50 -15.41
N ALA A 60 -5.59 -3.61 -14.74
CA ALA A 60 -6.80 -2.86 -15.08
C ALA A 60 -6.61 -1.34 -14.87
N ASN A 61 -5.49 -0.92 -14.26
CA ASN A 61 -5.11 0.48 -14.07
C ASN A 61 -4.39 1.08 -15.29
N ASN A 62 -4.47 0.41 -16.45
CA ASN A 62 -3.77 0.83 -17.66
C ASN A 62 -4.18 2.24 -18.14
N THR A 63 -5.45 2.64 -18.04
CA THR A 63 -5.91 3.88 -18.69
C THR A 63 -5.39 5.12 -17.95
N PHE A 64 -5.51 5.13 -16.62
CA PHE A 64 -5.01 6.23 -15.81
C PHE A 64 -3.47 6.28 -15.82
N PHE A 65 -2.81 5.13 -15.65
CA PHE A 65 -1.35 5.05 -15.67
C PHE A 65 -0.77 5.50 -17.03
N HIS A 66 -1.29 4.97 -18.14
CA HIS A 66 -0.86 5.38 -19.47
C HIS A 66 -1.23 6.83 -19.80
N SER A 67 -2.34 7.36 -19.27
CA SER A 67 -2.70 8.77 -19.41
C SER A 67 -1.67 9.68 -18.72
N VAL A 68 -1.29 9.35 -17.48
CA VAL A 68 -0.27 10.09 -16.73
C VAL A 68 1.08 10.03 -17.44
N ILE A 69 1.50 8.85 -17.91
CA ILE A 69 2.75 8.69 -18.68
C ILE A 69 2.70 9.51 -19.97
N ARG A 70 1.60 9.45 -20.73
CA ARG A 70 1.45 10.21 -21.98
C ARG A 70 1.51 11.71 -21.72
N ASN A 71 0.88 12.20 -20.66
CA ASN A 71 0.93 13.61 -20.29
C ASN A 71 2.34 14.04 -19.91
N LYS A 72 3.05 13.25 -19.08
CA LYS A 72 4.46 13.50 -18.74
C LYS A 72 5.36 13.49 -19.99
N LYS A 73 5.21 12.51 -20.88
CA LYS A 73 5.94 12.44 -22.15
C LYS A 73 5.69 13.71 -22.97
N ARG A 74 4.43 14.13 -23.15
CA ARG A 74 4.08 15.35 -23.89
C ARG A 74 4.69 16.62 -23.29
N ARG A 75 4.75 16.73 -21.95
CA ARG A 75 5.33 17.91 -21.29
C ARG A 75 6.86 17.94 -21.34
N ASN A 76 7.48 16.77 -21.31
CA ASN A 76 8.94 16.64 -21.25
C ASN A 76 9.57 16.46 -22.63
N GLU A 77 8.77 16.30 -23.68
CA GLU A 77 9.22 16.24 -25.06
C GLU A 77 9.64 17.64 -25.51
N MET A 78 10.95 17.86 -25.60
CA MET A 78 11.51 19.01 -26.32
C MET A 78 11.40 18.76 -27.81
N LYS A 79 10.36 19.32 -28.43
CA LYS A 79 10.07 19.10 -29.86
C LYS A 79 11.08 19.80 -30.78
N ALA A 80 11.49 21.00 -30.39
CA ALA A 80 12.39 21.85 -31.16
C ALA A 80 13.33 22.61 -30.23
N ILE A 81 14.57 22.83 -30.68
CA ILE A 81 15.54 23.72 -30.03
C ILE A 81 15.87 24.83 -31.03
N ARG A 82 15.89 26.09 -30.58
CA ARG A 82 16.28 27.22 -31.44
C ARG A 82 17.78 27.40 -31.41
N VAL A 83 18.42 27.35 -32.57
CA VAL A 83 19.84 27.66 -32.75
C VAL A 83 19.92 28.87 -33.68
N GLY A 84 20.41 30.01 -33.17
CA GLY A 84 20.35 31.27 -33.90
C GLY A 84 18.90 31.71 -34.20
N GLU A 85 18.57 31.85 -35.48
CA GLU A 85 17.22 32.18 -35.96
C GLU A 85 16.39 30.95 -36.37
N ASP A 86 17.02 29.76 -36.46
CA ASP A 86 16.39 28.55 -36.96
C ASP A 86 15.90 27.64 -35.83
N TRP A 87 14.77 26.97 -36.08
CA TRP A 87 14.23 25.93 -35.20
C TRP A 87 14.64 24.55 -35.73
N VAL A 88 15.36 23.81 -34.91
CA VAL A 88 15.84 22.47 -35.23
C VAL A 88 15.00 21.42 -34.50
N GLU A 89 14.38 20.52 -35.27
CA GLU A 89 13.58 19.40 -34.76
C GLU A 89 14.24 18.05 -35.13
N GLY A 90 14.13 17.07 -34.22
CA GLY A 90 14.59 15.69 -34.43
C GLY A 90 16.05 15.42 -34.05
N VAL A 91 16.34 14.17 -33.69
CA VAL A 91 17.65 13.73 -33.14
C VAL A 91 18.78 13.84 -34.17
N THR A 92 18.46 13.70 -35.47
CA THR A 92 19.44 13.64 -36.55
C THR A 92 20.16 14.97 -36.80
N ARG A 93 19.45 16.10 -36.71
CA ARG A 93 20.03 17.43 -36.96
C ARG A 93 20.78 18.01 -35.76
N ILE A 94 20.48 17.54 -34.54
CA ILE A 94 21.12 18.00 -33.30
C ILE A 94 22.59 17.54 -33.20
N HIS A 95 23.00 16.51 -33.95
CA HIS A 95 24.35 15.95 -33.91
C HIS A 95 25.31 16.49 -34.99
N GLU A 96 24.84 17.30 -35.94
CA GLU A 96 25.66 17.82 -37.05
C GLU A 96 26.44 19.10 -36.70
N GLU A 97 26.14 19.79 -35.60
CA GLU A 97 26.85 21.00 -35.14
C GLU A 97 27.92 20.70 -34.07
N ARG A 98 28.92 19.89 -34.39
CA ARG A 98 30.11 19.70 -33.54
C ARG A 98 31.42 20.04 -34.23
#